data_AF-A0A239ETH8-F1
#
_entry.id   AF-A0A239ETH8-F1
#
_cell.length_a   1.000
_cell.length_b   1.000
_cell.length_c   1.000
_cell.angle_alpha   90.00
_cell.angle_beta   90.00
_cell.angle_gamma   90.00
#
_symmetry.space_group_name_H-M   'P 1'
#
loop_
_entity.id
_entity.type
_entity.pdbx_description
1 polymer ?
#
loop_
_entity_poly.entity_id
_entity_poly.type
_entity_poly.pdbx_seq_one_letter_code
_entity_poly.pdbx_strand_id
1 'polypeptide(L)' 'MASIRALQRRIKRIEEAEKPRPSPFTLLFGSFDAWVEREVLPGIQSGALDQRDMVAVVAALRAWEGDGTWQNLR' A
#
# COMPACT_ATOMS: atom_id res chain seq x y z
N MET A 1 -19.25 18.11 -30.23
CA MET A 1 -19.21 16.98 -29.26
C MET A 1 -17.85 16.30 -29.08
N ALA A 2 -16.93 16.35 -30.07
CA ALA A 2 -15.60 15.71 -29.93
C ALA A 2 -14.69 16.39 -28.88
N SER A 3 -14.80 17.72 -28.70
CA SER A 3 -13.95 18.47 -27.76
C SER A 3 -14.25 18.17 -26.28
N ILE A 4 -15.52 17.96 -25.92
CA ILE A 4 -15.94 17.62 -24.56
C ILE A 4 -15.39 16.25 -24.14
N ARG A 5 -15.43 15.25 -25.05
CA ARG A 5 -14.89 13.91 -24.78
C ARG A 5 -13.36 13.93 -24.61
N ALA A 6 -12.65 14.76 -25.36
CA ALA A 6 -11.21 14.93 -25.21
C ALA A 6 -10.86 15.55 -23.85
N LEU A 7 -11.65 16.52 -23.40
CA LEU A 7 -11.52 17.15 -22.08
C LEU A 7 -11.78 16.15 -20.95
N GLN A 8 -12.87 15.37 -21.03
CA GLN A 8 -13.19 14.33 -20.04
C GLN A 8 -12.07 13.28 -19.90
N ARG A 9 -11.46 12.83 -21.01
CA ARG A 9 -10.32 11.91 -20.97
C ARG A 9 -9.06 12.52 -20.37
N ARG A 10 -8.92 13.84 -20.42
CA ARG A 10 -7.78 14.56 -19.84
C ARG A 10 -7.99 14.76 -18.34
N ILE A 11 -9.21 15.10 -17.92
CA ILE A 11 -9.62 15.17 -16.51
C ILE A 11 -9.45 13.80 -15.85
N LYS A 12 -9.99 12.73 -16.45
CA LYS A 12 -9.84 11.36 -15.93
C LYS A 12 -8.38 10.95 -15.74
N ARG A 13 -7.50 11.30 -16.69
CA ARG A 13 -6.05 11.03 -16.57
C ARG A 13 -5.38 11.83 -15.46
N ILE A 14 -5.82 13.07 -15.22
CA ILE A 14 -5.31 13.90 -14.11
C ILE A 14 -5.80 13.31 -12.78
N GLU A 15 -7.08 12.97 -12.67
CA GLU A 15 -7.66 12.33 -11.48
C GLU A 15 -7.05 10.95 -11.18
N GLU A 16 -6.68 10.20 -12.21
CA GLU A 16 -5.99 8.90 -12.06
C GLU A 16 -4.51 9.08 -11.69
N ALA A 17 -3.86 10.13 -12.19
CA ALA A 17 -2.47 10.45 -11.86
C ALA A 17 -2.30 11.07 -10.47
N GLU A 18 -3.34 11.74 -9.94
CA GLU A 18 -3.34 12.31 -8.59
C GLU A 18 -3.61 11.29 -7.49
N LYS A 19 -4.08 10.08 -7.82
CA LYS A 19 -4.31 9.05 -6.81
C LYS A 19 -2.97 8.44 -6.40
N PRO A 20 -2.60 8.51 -5.10
CA PRO A 20 -1.41 7.82 -4.63
C PRO A 20 -1.54 6.34 -4.97
N ARG A 21 -0.47 5.77 -5.54
CA ARG A 21 -0.44 4.33 -5.80
C ARG A 21 -0.70 3.59 -4.48
N PRO A 22 -1.67 2.68 -4.43
CA PRO A 22 -1.95 1.91 -3.22
C PRO A 22 -0.75 1.00 -2.91
N SER A 23 -0.45 0.84 -1.63
CA SER A 23 0.59 -0.08 -1.17
C SER A 23 0.24 -1.54 -1.49
N PRO A 24 1.23 -2.44 -1.60
CA PRO A 24 0.98 -3.87 -1.77
C PRO A 24 0.07 -4.44 -0.67
N PHE A 25 0.20 -3.95 0.56
CA PHE A 25 -0.63 -4.38 1.68
C PHE A 25 -2.10 -3.97 1.51
N THR A 26 -2.34 -2.74 1.05
CA THR A 26 -3.70 -2.30 0.71
C THR A 26 -4.30 -3.14 -0.41
N LEU A 27 -3.52 -3.48 -1.44
CA LEU A 27 -3.99 -4.28 -2.56
C LEU A 27 -4.32 -5.73 -2.19
N LEU A 28 -3.49 -6.37 -1.36
CA LEU A 28 -3.59 -7.80 -1.07
C LEU A 28 -4.41 -8.10 0.20
N PHE A 29 -4.37 -7.21 1.19
CA PHE A 29 -4.98 -7.43 2.50
C PHE A 29 -6.07 -6.40 2.85
N GLY A 30 -6.25 -5.37 2.02
CA GLY A 30 -7.20 -4.27 2.24
C GLY A 30 -6.65 -3.17 3.14
N SER A 31 -5.67 -3.47 4.00
CA SER A 31 -4.91 -2.49 4.77
C SER A 31 -3.59 -3.08 5.27
N PHE A 32 -2.65 -2.22 5.68
CA PHE A 32 -1.43 -2.65 6.36
C PHE A 32 -1.72 -3.39 7.67
N ASP A 33 -2.67 -2.89 8.46
CA ASP A 33 -3.01 -3.49 9.75
C ASP A 33 -3.64 -4.89 9.57
N ALA A 34 -4.45 -5.08 8.53
CA ALA A 34 -5.00 -6.39 8.19
C ALA A 34 -3.91 -7.41 7.82
N TRP A 35 -2.82 -6.99 7.18
CA TRP A 35 -1.66 -7.86 6.94
C TRP A 35 -0.96 -8.24 8.24
N VAL A 36 -0.73 -7.28 9.14
CA VAL A 36 -0.11 -7.54 10.45
C VAL A 36 -0.95 -8.55 11.25
N GLU A 37 -2.26 -8.37 11.29
CA GLU A 37 -3.17 -9.25 12.04
C GLU A 37 -3.27 -10.65 11.44
N ARG A 38 -3.28 -10.78 10.11
CA ARG A 38 -3.53 -12.06 9.42
C ARG A 38 -2.28 -12.89 9.17
N GLU A 39 -1.14 -12.25 8.98
CA GLU A 39 0.11 -12.94 8.59
C GLU A 39 1.17 -12.83 9.67
N VAL A 40 1.44 -11.61 10.18
CA VAL A 40 2.56 -11.38 11.10
C VAL A 40 2.29 -11.97 12.47
N LEU A 41 1.13 -11.64 13.08
CA LEU A 41 0.80 -12.16 14.41
C LEU A 41 0.72 -13.69 14.44
N PRO A 42 0.03 -14.38 13.49
CA PRO A 42 0.02 -15.83 13.46
C PRO A 42 1.39 -16.45 13.16
N GLY A 43 2.20 -15.80 12.32
CA GLY A 43 3.58 -16.21 12.06
C GLY A 43 4.47 -16.16 13.31
N ILE A 44 4.31 -15.12 14.14
CA ILE A 44 5.01 -15.02 15.44
C ILE A 44 4.50 -16.10 16.40
N GLN A 45 3.18 -16.26 16.51
CA GLN A 45 2.57 -17.25 17.43
C GLN A 45 2.93 -18.69 17.09
N SER A 46 3.07 -19.01 15.80
CA SER A 46 3.51 -20.34 15.34
C SER A 46 5.02 -20.55 15.44
N GLY A 47 5.80 -19.51 15.75
CA GLY A 47 7.27 -19.55 15.75
C GLY A 47 7.90 -19.55 14.35
N ALA A 48 7.11 -19.35 13.29
CA ALA A 48 7.62 -19.20 11.93
C ALA A 48 8.32 -17.86 11.70
N LEU A 49 7.97 -16.84 12.49
CA LEU A 49 8.58 -15.52 12.49
C LEU A 49 9.16 -15.20 13.86
N ASP A 50 10.34 -14.60 13.89
CA ASP A 50 10.92 -14.08 15.13
C ASP A 50 10.22 -12.78 15.55
N GLN A 51 9.83 -12.69 16.82
CA GLN A 51 9.11 -11.54 17.34
C GLN A 51 9.92 -10.25 17.30
N ARG A 52 11.22 -10.30 17.62
CA ARG A 52 12.08 -9.11 17.71
C ARG A 52 12.36 -8.55 16.33
N ASP A 53 12.65 -9.43 15.37
CA ASP A 53 12.89 -9.04 13.99
C ASP A 53 11.62 -8.45 13.36
N MET A 54 10.45 -9.07 13.59
CA MET A 54 9.20 -8.57 13.04
C MET A 54 8.80 -7.20 13.59
N VAL A 55 9.19 -6.81 14.80
CA VAL A 55 8.98 -5.44 15.29
C VAL A 55 9.70 -4.42 14.41
N ALA A 56 10.96 -4.67 14.07
CA ALA A 56 11.73 -3.76 13.21
C ALA A 56 11.18 -3.72 11.78
N VAL A 57 10.81 -4.89 11.23
CA VAL A 57 10.23 -5.00 9.88
C VAL A 57 8.89 -4.27 9.79
N VAL A 58 7.97 -4.52 10.74
CA VAL A 58 6.66 -3.85 10.75
C VAL A 58 6.82 -2.34 10.91
N ALA A 59 7.73 -1.87 11.77
CA ALA A 59 7.99 -0.44 11.94
C ALA A 59 8.51 0.21 10.65
N ALA A 60 9.47 -0.43 9.96
CA ALA A 60 10.02 0.08 8.71
C ALA A 60 8.94 0.15 7.60
N LEU A 61 8.16 -0.91 7.42
CA LEU A 61 7.10 -0.94 6.41
C LEU A 61 5.96 0.03 6.74
N ARG A 62 5.65 0.23 8.03
CA ARG A 62 4.66 1.23 8.44
C ARG A 62 5.11 2.65 8.12
N ALA A 63 6.41 2.95 8.22
CA ALA A 63 6.93 4.24 7.78
C ALA A 63 6.71 4.42 6.27
N TRP A 64 6.93 3.36 5.47
CA TRP A 64 6.72 3.38 4.02
C TRP A 64 5.27 3.59 3.59
N GLU A 65 4.29 3.12 4.40
CA GLU A 65 2.87 3.45 4.17
C GLU A 65 2.59 4.95 4.26
N GLY A 66 3.34 5.68 5.08
CA GLY A 66 3.10 7.10 5.37
C GLY A 66 3.99 8.08 4.61
N ASP A 67 5.18 7.67 4.16
CA ASP A 67 6.17 8.56 3.54
C ASP A 67 6.12 8.59 2.00
N GLY A 68 5.27 7.75 1.41
CA GLY A 68 5.06 7.66 -0.03
C GLY A 68 6.08 6.81 -0.79
N THR A 69 6.89 6.02 -0.08
CA THR A 69 7.84 5.07 -0.68
C THR A 69 7.17 4.17 -1.72
N TRP A 70 5.95 3.68 -1.47
CA TRP A 70 5.22 2.82 -2.41
C TRP A 70 4.88 3.50 -3.75
N GLN A 71 4.72 4.82 -3.76
CA GLN A 71 4.44 5.56 -5.00
C GLN A 71 5.70 5.74 -5.87
N ASN A 72 6.89 5.68 -5.27
CA ASN A 72 8.17 5.90 -5.94
C ASN A 72 8.81 4.60 -6.47
N LEU A 73 8.28 3.43 -6.12
CA LEU A 73 8.73 2.14 -6.65
C LEU A 73 8.20 1.95 -8.08
N ARG A 74 9.13 2.04 -9.05
CA ARG A 74 8.90 1.98 -10.49
C ARG A 74 8.93 0.57 -11.05
#